data_AF-A0A1P8YNN6-F1
#
_entry.id   AF-A0A1P8YNN6-F1
#
_cell.length_a   1.000
_cell.length_b   1.000
_cell.length_c   1.000
_cell.angle_alpha   90.00
_cell.angle_beta   90.00
_cell.angle_gamma   90.00
#
_symmetry.space_group_name_H-M   'P 1'
#
loop_
_entity.id
_entity.type
_entity.pdbx_description
1 polymer ?
#
loop_
_entity_poly.entity_id
_entity_poly.type
_entity_poly.pdbx_seq_one_letter_code
_entity_poly.pdbx_strand_id
1 'polypeptide(L)' 'MTLSPASTEVIKATLPAVGAAIEDITALFYPKMFAAHPELERDLFNRGNQKQGQQQKALAGAIAAFAALQVSPDAPARN' A
#
# COMPACT_ATOMS: atom_id res chain seq x y z
N MET A 1 9.12 -2.71 15.56
CA MET A 1 7.92 -3.30 16.20
C MET A 1 7.54 -4.53 15.41
N THR A 2 7.42 -5.68 16.06
CA THR A 2 7.02 -6.94 15.43
C THR A 2 5.50 -7.12 15.58
N LEU A 3 4.82 -7.60 14.54
CA LEU A 3 3.39 -7.90 14.61
C LEU A 3 3.12 -9.04 15.59
N SER A 4 1.92 -9.04 16.19
CA SER A 4 1.46 -10.19 16.97
C SER A 4 1.26 -11.41 16.05
N PRO A 5 1.44 -12.65 16.54
CA PRO A 5 1.19 -13.85 15.74
C PRO A 5 -0.21 -13.87 15.10
N ALA A 6 -1.23 -13.45 15.86
CA ALA A 6 -2.60 -13.38 15.36
C ALA A 6 -2.74 -12.37 14.20
N SER A 7 -2.12 -11.19 14.31
CA SER A 7 -2.12 -10.20 13.24
C SER A 7 -1.42 -10.71 11.99
N THR A 8 -0.29 -11.41 12.15
CA THR A 8 0.47 -11.99 11.04
C THR A 8 -0.36 -13.01 10.27
N GLU A 9 -1.11 -13.88 10.96
CA GLU A 9 -1.97 -14.88 10.31
C GLU A 9 -3.13 -14.22 9.55
N VAL A 10 -3.77 -13.20 10.13
CA VAL A 10 -4.82 -12.44 9.43
C VAL A 10 -4.26 -11.77 8.17
N ILE A 11 -3.08 -11.16 8.26
CA ILE A 11 -2.42 -10.52 7.11
C ILE A 11 -2.14 -11.56 6.02
N LYS A 12 -1.47 -12.68 6.34
CA LYS A 12 -1.18 -13.73 5.36
C LYS A 12 -2.45 -14.25 4.66
N ALA A 13 -3.52 -14.47 5.42
CA ALA A 13 -4.77 -15.00 4.90
C ALA A 13 -5.51 -14.01 3.98
N THR A 14 -5.43 -12.71 4.26
CA THR A 14 -6.19 -11.68 3.53
C THR A 14 -5.41 -11.03 2.40
N LEU A 15 -4.07 -11.14 2.43
CA LEU A 15 -3.19 -10.45 1.50
C LEU A 15 -3.45 -10.78 0.02
N PRO A 16 -3.71 -12.03 -0.41
CA PRO A 16 -4.04 -12.30 -1.81
C PRO A 16 -5.31 -11.57 -2.28
N ALA A 17 -6.34 -11.52 -1.44
CA ALA A 17 -7.59 -10.82 -1.75
C ALA A 17 -7.39 -9.30 -1.82
N VAL A 18 -6.63 -8.73 -0.87
CA VAL A 18 -6.28 -7.31 -0.87
C VAL A 18 -5.42 -6.94 -2.08
N GLY A 19 -4.44 -7.79 -2.43
CA GLY A 19 -3.59 -7.61 -3.59
C GLY A 19 -4.37 -7.65 -4.91
N ALA A 20 -5.33 -8.56 -5.04
CA ALA A 20 -6.19 -8.64 -6.22
C ALA A 20 -7.11 -7.41 -6.37
N ALA A 21 -7.55 -6.81 -5.26
CA ALA A 21 -8.43 -5.63 -5.24
C ALA A 21 -7.68 -4.29 -5.20
N ILE A 22 -6.35 -4.28 -5.33
CA ILE A 22 -5.55 -3.10 -4.99
C ILE A 22 -5.81 -1.90 -5.92
N GLU A 23 -6.09 -2.16 -7.19
CA GLU A 23 -6.42 -1.11 -8.15
C GLU A 23 -7.72 -0.40 -7.76
N ASP A 24 -8.76 -1.16 -7.42
CA ASP A 24 -10.05 -0.63 -6.95
C ASP A 24 -9.91 0.15 -5.65
N ILE A 25 -9.14 -0.39 -4.70
CA ILE A 25 -8.85 0.28 -3.43
C ILE A 25 -8.17 1.62 -3.68
N THR A 26 -7.13 1.65 -4.52
CA THR A 26 -6.37 2.89 -4.80
C THR A 26 -7.19 3.92 -5.56
N ALA A 27 -8.08 3.49 -6.46
CA ALA A 27 -9.01 4.35 -7.20
C ALA A 27 -10.01 5.06 -6.27
N LEU A 28 -10.39 4.42 -5.15
CA LEU A 28 -11.27 5.02 -4.14
C LEU A 28 -10.50 5.82 -3.07
N PHE A 29 -9.32 5.34 -2.68
CA PHE A 29 -8.52 5.91 -1.59
C PHE A 29 -8.12 7.36 -1.86
N TYR A 30 -7.50 7.64 -3.00
CA TYR A 30 -6.96 8.97 -3.29
C TYR A 30 -8.05 10.06 -3.38
N PRO A 31 -9.17 9.86 -4.11
CA PRO A 31 -10.25 10.85 -4.13
C PRO A 31 -10.84 11.12 -2.75
N LYS A 32 -11.05 10.07 -1.94
CA LYS A 32 -11.57 10.23 -0.57
C LYS A 32 -10.59 10.96 0.33
N MET A 33 -9.30 10.63 0.24
CA MET A 33 -8.24 11.27 1.02
C MET A 33 -8.15 12.76 0.70
N PHE A 34 -8.17 13.14 -0.58
CA PHE A 34 -8.08 14.56 -0.97
C PHE A 34 -9.37 15.33 -0.73
N ALA A 35 -10.53 14.68 -0.80
CA ALA A 35 -11.79 15.32 -0.39
C ALA A 35 -11.82 15.63 1.11
N ALA A 36 -11.29 14.74 1.95
CA ALA A 36 -11.21 14.94 3.40
C ALA A 36 -10.05 15.87 3.81
N HIS A 37 -8.93 15.81 3.07
CA HIS A 37 -7.69 16.51 3.34
C HIS A 37 -7.14 17.19 2.07
N PRO A 38 -7.75 18.29 1.60
CA PRO A 38 -7.32 18.97 0.38
C PRO A 38 -5.89 19.52 0.44
N GLU A 39 -5.37 19.81 1.63
CA GLU A 39 -4.00 20.24 1.86
C GLU A 39 -2.98 19.20 1.39
N LEU A 40 -3.32 17.91 1.45
CA LEU A 40 -2.43 16.85 0.96
C LEU A 40 -2.28 16.93 -0.56
N GLU A 41 -3.36 17.16 -1.31
CA GLU A 41 -3.32 17.32 -2.77
C GLU A 41 -2.59 18.60 -3.19
N ARG A 42 -2.71 19.65 -2.39
CA ARG A 42 -2.13 20.96 -2.70
C ARG A 42 -0.64 21.03 -2.40
N ASP A 43 -0.23 20.53 -1.22
CA ASP A 43 1.06 20.89 -0.63
C ASP A 43 2.03 19.70 -0.54
N LEU A 44 1.54 18.45 -0.60
CA LEU A 44 2.36 17.26 -0.38
C LEU A 44 2.44 16.35 -1.61
N PHE A 45 1.31 16.07 -2.25
CA PHE A 45 1.24 15.14 -3.38
C PHE A 45 1.40 15.86 -4.72
N ASN A 46 2.36 15.42 -5.53
CA ASN A 46 2.62 16.01 -6.84
C ASN A 46 1.50 15.65 -7.86
N ARG A 47 0.73 16.65 -8.32
CA ARG A 47 -0.35 16.49 -9.31
C ARG A 47 0.10 15.93 -10.66
N GLY A 48 1.37 16.13 -11.05
CA GLY A 48 1.95 15.55 -12.27
C GLY A 48 2.07 14.02 -12.18
N ASN A 49 2.40 13.50 -10.99
CA ASN A 49 2.46 12.06 -10.72
C ASN A 49 1.04 11.45 -10.57
N GLN A 50 0.04 12.25 -10.18
CA GLN A 50 -1.35 11.82 -10.07
C GLN A 50 -2.00 11.57 -11.43
N LYS A 51 -1.81 12.46 -12.39
CA LYS A 51 -2.34 12.30 -13.75
C LYS A 51 -1.73 11.12 -14.52
N GLN A 52 -0.61 10.58 -14.06
CA GLN A 52 0.12 9.49 -14.71
C GLN A 52 0.00 8.13 -13.97
N GLY A 53 -0.85 8.03 -12.94
CA GLY A 53 -1.10 6.77 -12.22
C GLY A 53 0.07 6.27 -11.36
N GLN A 54 1.10 7.10 -11.14
CA GLN A 54 2.30 6.73 -10.37
C GLN A 54 1.99 6.51 -8.87
N GLN A 55 0.98 7.20 -8.33
CA GLN A 55 0.60 7.07 -6.92
C GLN A 55 -0.12 5.75 -6.61
N GLN A 56 -0.99 5.27 -7.50
CA GLN A 56 -1.67 3.98 -7.35
C GLN A 56 -0.65 2.83 -7.30
N LYS A 57 0.40 2.92 -8.13
CA LYS A 57 1.55 1.99 -8.12
C LYS A 57 2.36 2.07 -6.83
N ALA A 58 2.52 3.26 -6.24
CA ALA A 58 3.26 3.42 -4.99
C ALA A 58 2.57 2.75 -3.81
N LEU A 59 1.25 2.92 -3.65
CA LEU A 59 0.50 2.26 -2.57
C LEU A 59 0.46 0.73 -2.75
N ALA A 60 0.23 0.26 -3.98
CA ALA A 60 0.29 -1.17 -4.30
C ALA A 60 1.68 -1.77 -4.01
N GLY A 61 2.76 -1.05 -4.39
CA GLY A 61 4.14 -1.43 -4.11
C GLY A 61 4.45 -1.51 -2.61
N ALA A 62 3.94 -0.57 -1.81
CA ALA A 62 4.11 -0.58 -0.36
C ALA A 62 3.44 -1.80 0.30
N ILE A 63 2.23 -2.17 -0.14
CA ILE A 63 1.51 -3.35 0.36
C ILE A 63 2.21 -4.64 -0.05
N ALA A 64 2.70 -4.73 -1.30
CA ALA A 64 3.49 -5.87 -1.78
C ALA A 64 4.84 -6.00 -1.06
N ALA A 65 5.49 -4.89 -0.72
CA ALA A 65 6.73 -4.90 0.07
C ALA A 65 6.46 -5.36 1.52
N PHE A 66 5.40 -4.86 2.13
CA PHE A 66 5.01 -5.26 3.49
C PHE A 66 4.64 -6.74 3.57
N ALA A 67 3.87 -7.23 2.59
CA ALA A 67 3.60 -8.64 2.37
C ALA A 67 4.86 -9.50 2.35
N ALA A 68 5.84 -9.13 1.51
CA ALA A 68 7.08 -9.88 1.37
C ALA A 68 7.85 -9.98 2.69
N LEU A 69 7.85 -8.90 3.50
CA LEU A 69 8.47 -8.90 4.83
C LEU A 69 7.77 -9.85 5.83
N GLN A 70 6.48 -10.14 5.65
CA GLN A 70 5.73 -11.05 6.54
C GLN A 70 5.77 -12.52 6.09
N VAL A 71 6.02 -12.78 4.80
CA VAL A 71 6.06 -14.13 4.21
C VAL A 71 7.50 -14.69 4.20
N SER A 72 8.53 -13.85 4.37
CA SER A 72 9.92 -14.29 4.50
C SER A 72 10.65 -13.58 5.64
N PRO A 73 10.60 -14.11 6.88
CA PRO A 73 11.46 -13.63 7.96
C PRO A 73 12.97 -13.90 7.72
N ASP A 74 13.33 -14.79 6.77
CA ASP A 74 14.70 -15.23 6.47
C ASP A 74 15.18 -14.93 5.03
N ALA A 75 14.62 -13.91 4.35
CA ALA A 75 15.17 -13.52 3.05
C ALA A 75 16.62 -13.02 3.23
N PRO A 76 17.63 -13.60 2.55
CA PRO A 76 19.01 -13.18 2.72
C PRO A 76 19.13 -11.70 2.35
N ALA A 77 19.86 -10.95 3.18
CA ALA A 77 20.20 -9.57 2.90
C ALA A 77 20.74 -9.47 1.47
N ARG A 78 20.14 -8.62 0.64
CA ARG A 78 20.63 -8.37 -0.71
C ARG A 78 22.02 -7.74 -0.58
N ASN A 79 23.03 -8.53 -0.97
CA ASN A 79 24.43 -8.12 -1.11
C ASN A 79 24.57 -6.95 -2.09
#